data_AF-A0A7C9AA97-F1
#
_entry.id   AF-A0A7C9AA97-F1
#
_cell.length_a   1.000
_cell.length_b   1.000
_cell.length_c   1.000
_cell.angle_alpha   90.00
_cell.angle_beta   90.00
_cell.angle_gamma   90.00
#
_symmetry.space_group_name_H-M   'P 1'
#
loop_
_entity.id
_entity.type
_entity.pdbx_description
1 polymer ?
#
loop_
_entity_poly.entity_id
_entity_poly.type
_entity_poly.pdbx_seq_one_letter_code
_entity_poly.pdbx_strand_id
1 'polypeptide(L)'
;KGTSSVHSILKRHIHNEYHEWLQRSGDSTNDDHDIPSKFSTVPHICFGFYADQFQPTGRQAIPNLIHRWLSPRVLAYWYMYGGYRTSRGDILLKVKGSRDDIERLVKALKLKSLDFRVKQKGRVFWLGFLGSNSTCFWRLIEPYI
;
A
#
# COMPACT_ATOMS: atom_id res chain seq x y z
N LYS A 1 -16.68 6.82 7.37
CA LYS A 1 -17.08 5.39 7.31
C LYS A 1 -17.23 5.04 5.83
N GLY A 2 -16.22 4.43 5.21
CA GLY A 2 -16.24 4.08 3.78
C GLY A 2 -15.20 3.03 3.39
N THR A 3 -14.54 2.41 4.36
CA THR A 3 -13.34 1.58 4.15
C THR A 3 -13.61 0.08 4.30
N SER A 4 -14.72 -0.32 4.92
CA SER A 4 -14.97 -1.72 5.30
C SER A 4 -15.12 -2.68 4.10
N SER A 5 -15.72 -2.23 3.00
CA SER A 5 -15.96 -3.08 1.81
C SER A 5 -14.74 -3.15 0.89
N VAL A 6 -14.04 -2.04 0.67
CA VAL A 6 -12.78 -2.05 -0.11
C VAL A 6 -11.70 -2.87 0.60
N HIS A 7 -11.63 -2.78 1.94
CA HIS A 7 -10.71 -3.61 2.72
C HIS A 7 -11.05 -5.10 2.66
N SER A 8 -12.34 -5.49 2.63
CA SER A 8 -12.71 -6.91 2.50
C SER A 8 -12.42 -7.46 1.11
N ILE A 9 -12.69 -6.68 0.06
CA ILE A 9 -12.38 -7.06 -1.33
C ILE A 9 -10.87 -7.19 -1.53
N LEU A 10 -10.09 -6.17 -1.13
CA LEU A 10 -8.62 -6.21 -1.22
C LEU A 10 -8.06 -7.42 -0.46
N LYS A 11 -8.60 -7.68 0.74
CA LYS A 11 -8.15 -8.80 1.55
C LYS A 11 -8.43 -10.14 0.87
N ARG A 12 -9.61 -10.31 0.25
CA ARG A 12 -9.96 -11.51 -0.53
C ARG A 12 -9.05 -11.66 -1.74
N HIS A 13 -8.77 -10.57 -2.44
CA HIS A 13 -7.84 -10.55 -3.55
C HIS A 13 -6.44 -11.00 -3.12
N ILE A 14 -5.87 -10.41 -2.06
CA ILE A 14 -4.55 -10.79 -1.53
C ILE A 14 -4.55 -12.26 -1.08
N HIS A 15 -5.61 -12.72 -0.40
CA HIS A 15 -5.72 -14.12 0.01
C HIS A 15 -5.62 -15.08 -1.18
N ASN A 16 -6.33 -14.75 -2.27
CA ASN A 16 -6.34 -15.58 -3.48
C ASN A 16 -5.00 -15.52 -4.24
N GLU A 17 -4.41 -14.34 -4.37
CA GLU A 17 -3.10 -14.16 -5.03
C GLU A 17 -1.97 -14.93 -4.31
N TYR A 18 -2.04 -15.01 -2.98
CA TYR A 18 -1.02 -15.67 -2.16
C TYR A 18 -1.42 -17.07 -1.69
N HIS A 19 -2.49 -17.67 -2.22
CA HIS A 19 -3.09 -18.90 -1.69
C HIS A 19 -2.08 -20.05 -1.50
N GLU A 20 -1.15 -20.25 -2.45
CA GLU A 20 -0.09 -21.27 -2.38
C GLU A 20 0.92 -21.03 -1.26
N TRP A 21 1.06 -19.77 -0.85
CA TRP A 21 2.00 -19.32 0.17
C TRP A 21 1.35 -19.22 1.54
N LEU A 22 0.04 -19.41 1.69
CA LEU A 22 -0.63 -19.29 2.98
C LEU A 22 -0.31 -20.47 3.89
N GLN A 23 -0.11 -20.19 5.17
CA GLN A 23 -0.08 -21.25 6.17
C GLN A 23 -1.45 -21.95 6.16
N ARG A 24 -1.45 -23.26 5.96
CA ARG A 24 -2.67 -24.06 6.12
C ARG A 24 -3.11 -23.93 7.57
N SER A 25 -4.20 -23.20 7.82
CA SER A 25 -4.86 -23.25 9.11
C SER A 25 -5.42 -24.65 9.28
N GLY A 26 -4.90 -25.40 10.26
CA GLY A 26 -5.49 -26.67 10.64
C GLY A 26 -6.96 -26.47 11.04
N ASP A 27 -7.82 -27.30 10.46
CA ASP A 27 -9.24 -27.50 10.78
C ASP A 27 -10.11 -26.28 11.10
N SER A 28 -10.99 -25.97 10.15
CA SER A 28 -12.41 -26.08 10.47
C SER A 28 -13.18 -26.46 9.21
N THR A 29 -13.70 -27.67 9.21
CA THR A 29 -14.91 -28.02 8.46
C THR A 29 -16.02 -27.05 8.85
N ASN A 30 -16.13 -25.95 8.14
CA ASN A 30 -17.39 -25.25 7.93
C ASN A 30 -17.31 -24.67 6.54
N ASP A 31 -18.23 -25.15 5.73
CA ASP A 31 -18.55 -24.74 4.38
C ASP A 31 -19.11 -23.30 4.41
N ASP A 32 -18.27 -22.36 4.81
CA ASP A 32 -18.57 -20.95 4.79
C ASP A 32 -17.55 -20.30 3.86
N HIS A 33 -18.04 -19.72 2.76
CA HIS A 33 -17.25 -19.13 1.68
C HIS A 33 -16.42 -17.89 2.10
N ASP A 34 -16.13 -17.73 3.40
CA ASP A 34 -15.51 -16.55 3.98
C ASP A 34 -14.05 -16.77 4.35
N ILE A 35 -13.21 -15.83 3.89
CA ILE A 35 -11.76 -15.85 4.13
C ILE A 35 -11.45 -15.56 5.61
N PRO A 36 -10.40 -16.18 6.19
CA PRO A 36 -10.00 -15.95 7.57
C PRO A 36 -9.84 -14.46 7.90
N SER A 37 -10.24 -14.03 9.10
CA SER A 37 -10.12 -12.63 9.55
C SER A 37 -8.69 -12.08 9.45
N LYS A 38 -7.69 -12.97 9.64
CA LYS A 38 -6.26 -12.75 9.47
C LYS A 38 -5.64 -14.01 8.86
N PHE A 39 -4.62 -13.84 8.04
CA PHE A 39 -3.81 -14.93 7.49
C PHE A 39 -2.35 -14.49 7.37
N SER A 40 -1.44 -15.46 7.33
CA SER A 40 -0.01 -15.26 7.20
C SER A 40 0.56 -16.22 6.19
N THR A 41 1.60 -15.78 5.48
CA THR A 41 2.33 -16.65 4.57
C THR A 41 3.26 -17.59 5.34
N VAL A 42 3.65 -18.70 4.73
CA VAL A 42 4.77 -19.51 5.18
C VAL A 42 6.05 -18.66 5.13
N PRO A 43 6.95 -18.75 6.13
CA PRO A 43 8.24 -18.10 6.06
C PRO A 43 9.02 -18.61 4.84
N HIS A 44 9.46 -17.71 3.97
CA HIS A 44 10.22 -18.08 2.78
C HIS A 44 11.25 -17.00 2.42
N ILE A 45 12.40 -17.41 1.88
CA ILE A 45 13.52 -16.53 1.53
C ILE A 45 13.11 -15.41 0.54
N CYS A 46 12.12 -15.67 -0.32
CA CYS A 46 11.58 -14.68 -1.25
C CYS A 46 10.97 -13.46 -0.54
N PHE A 47 10.45 -13.63 0.67
CA PHE A 47 9.92 -12.53 1.48
C PHE A 47 11.01 -11.83 2.30
N GLY A 48 12.10 -12.54 2.63
CA GLY A 48 13.24 -12.00 3.37
C GLY A 48 13.87 -10.79 2.69
N PHE A 49 14.07 -10.86 1.37
CA PHE A 49 14.59 -9.73 0.58
C PHE A 49 13.78 -8.43 0.79
N TYR A 50 12.45 -8.51 0.81
CA TYR A 50 11.61 -7.32 1.05
C TYR A 50 11.67 -6.88 2.51
N ALA A 51 11.70 -7.81 3.46
CA ALA A 51 11.81 -7.51 4.88
C ALA A 51 13.09 -6.70 5.18
N ASP A 52 14.23 -7.13 4.63
CA ASP A 52 15.53 -6.47 4.83
C ASP A 52 15.55 -5.04 4.28
N GLN A 53 14.80 -4.77 3.22
CA GLN A 53 14.77 -3.46 2.55
C GLN A 53 13.91 -2.45 3.32
N PHE A 54 12.81 -2.91 3.93
CA PHE A 54 11.93 -2.07 4.74
C PHE A 54 12.28 -2.05 6.23
N GLN A 55 13.12 -2.98 6.71
CA GLN A 55 13.56 -3.07 8.11
C GLN A 55 15.07 -3.36 8.25
N PRO A 56 15.97 -2.59 7.62
CA PRO A 56 17.40 -2.91 7.53
C PRO A 56 18.13 -2.97 8.89
N THR A 57 17.60 -2.31 9.91
CA THR A 57 18.17 -2.29 11.28
C THR A 57 17.11 -2.67 12.33
N GLY A 58 16.11 -3.46 11.94
CA GLY A 58 14.95 -3.77 12.78
C GLY A 58 13.98 -2.60 12.99
N ARG A 59 14.21 -1.47 12.31
CA ARG A 59 13.33 -0.29 12.30
C ARG A 59 12.73 -0.12 10.91
N GLN A 60 11.42 0.15 10.86
CA GLN A 60 10.73 0.45 9.62
C GLN A 60 11.31 1.70 8.95
N ALA A 61 11.72 1.57 7.69
CA ALA A 61 12.28 2.63 6.86
C ALA A 61 11.76 2.52 5.43
N ILE A 62 11.86 3.61 4.66
CA ILE A 62 11.56 3.57 3.23
C ILE A 62 12.85 3.14 2.50
N PRO A 63 12.82 2.05 1.71
CA PRO A 63 14.01 1.53 1.04
C PRO A 63 14.70 2.58 0.16
N ASN A 64 16.03 2.53 0.07
CA ASN A 64 16.79 3.34 -0.89
C ASN A 64 16.34 3.08 -2.35
N LEU A 65 15.91 1.86 -2.62
CA LEU A 65 15.45 1.39 -3.94
C LEU A 65 13.98 1.71 -4.23
N ILE A 66 13.27 2.47 -3.39
CA ILE A 66 11.82 2.70 -3.55
C ILE A 66 11.44 3.26 -4.93
N HIS A 67 12.31 4.04 -5.55
CA HIS A 67 12.13 4.58 -6.90
C HIS A 67 11.92 3.50 -7.98
N ARG A 68 12.45 2.29 -7.79
CA ARG A 68 12.29 1.15 -8.70
C ARG A 68 10.98 0.40 -8.50
N TRP A 69 10.33 0.58 -7.35
CA TRP A 69 9.19 -0.26 -6.94
C TRP A 69 7.85 0.46 -6.97
N LEU A 70 7.82 1.78 -7.13
CA LEU A 70 6.58 2.56 -7.26
C LEU A 70 5.95 2.39 -8.66
N SER A 71 5.61 1.17 -9.03
CA SER A 71 4.80 0.89 -10.21
C SER A 71 3.35 1.34 -10.01
N PRO A 72 2.58 1.55 -11.08
CA PRO A 72 1.15 1.84 -10.99
C PRO A 72 0.38 0.87 -10.08
N ARG A 73 0.66 -0.43 -10.18
CA ARG A 73 0.07 -1.48 -9.34
C ARG A 73 0.41 -1.30 -7.85
N VAL A 74 1.65 -0.95 -7.52
CA VAL A 74 2.06 -0.71 -6.13
C VAL A 74 1.35 0.52 -5.55
N LEU A 75 1.19 1.58 -6.35
CA LEU A 75 0.42 2.76 -5.96
C LEU A 75 -1.06 2.43 -5.75
N ALA A 76 -1.64 1.56 -6.57
CA ALA A 76 -3.02 1.07 -6.40
C ALA A 76 -3.19 0.31 -5.09
N TYR A 77 -2.31 -0.66 -4.80
CA TYR A 77 -2.32 -1.39 -3.53
C TYR A 77 -2.17 -0.46 -2.32
N TRP A 78 -1.29 0.52 -2.41
CA TRP A 78 -1.11 1.51 -1.35
C TRP A 78 -2.37 2.36 -1.15
N TYR A 79 -3.01 2.80 -2.24
CA TYR A 79 -4.29 3.50 -2.18
C TYR A 79 -5.41 2.63 -1.57
N MET A 80 -5.55 1.37 -1.97
CA MET A 80 -6.57 0.48 -1.43
C MET A 80 -6.35 0.15 0.05
N TYR A 81 -5.09 0.04 0.49
CA TYR A 81 -4.75 -0.31 1.87
C TYR A 81 -5.02 0.86 2.84
N GLY A 82 -4.59 2.07 2.49
CA GLY A 82 -4.63 3.20 3.41
C GLY A 82 -4.82 4.57 2.76
N GLY A 83 -5.19 4.59 1.49
CA GLY A 83 -5.58 5.79 0.77
C GLY A 83 -6.99 6.25 1.14
N TYR A 84 -7.25 7.52 0.86
CA TYR A 84 -8.53 8.15 1.12
C TYR A 84 -8.88 9.13 0.01
N ARG A 85 -10.08 9.02 -0.56
CA ARG A 85 -10.62 9.99 -1.51
C ARG A 85 -11.58 10.93 -0.79
N THR A 86 -11.36 12.24 -0.91
CA THR A 86 -12.23 13.26 -0.31
C THR A 86 -13.51 13.43 -1.12
N SER A 87 -14.53 14.09 -0.54
CA SER A 87 -15.75 14.45 -1.27
C SER A 87 -15.52 15.36 -2.47
N ARG A 88 -14.41 16.12 -2.47
CA ARG A 88 -13.96 16.96 -3.59
C ARG A 88 -13.22 16.16 -4.68
N GLY A 89 -13.00 14.86 -4.47
CA GLY A 89 -12.26 13.99 -5.37
C GLY A 89 -10.74 14.06 -5.20
N ASP A 90 -10.22 14.75 -4.19
CA ASP A 90 -8.79 14.73 -3.88
C ASP A 90 -8.39 13.36 -3.31
N ILE A 91 -7.16 12.92 -3.57
CA ILE A 91 -6.65 11.64 -3.08
C ILE A 91 -5.54 11.90 -2.06
N LEU A 92 -5.66 11.28 -0.90
CA LEU A 92 -4.71 11.35 0.19
C LEU A 92 -4.09 9.98 0.46
N LEU A 93 -2.77 9.90 0.45
CA LEU A 93 -2.03 8.70 0.86
C LEU A 93 -1.30 8.97 2.17
N LYS A 94 -1.38 7.99 3.08
CA LYS A 94 -0.71 8.03 4.37
C LYS A 94 0.65 7.33 4.29
N VAL A 95 1.68 7.96 4.82
CA VAL A 95 3.03 7.38 4.97
C VAL A 95 3.61 7.65 6.35
N LYS A 96 4.38 6.69 6.85
CA LYS A 96 5.22 6.81 8.05
C LYS A 96 6.67 6.63 7.64
N GLY A 97 7.56 7.39 8.24
CA GLY A 97 9.00 7.35 7.96
C GLY A 97 9.71 8.53 8.58
N SER A 98 11.04 8.53 8.48
CA SER A 98 11.86 9.71 8.79
C SER A 98 11.66 10.80 7.74
N ARG A 99 12.17 12.02 7.99
CA ARG A 99 12.12 13.09 6.99
C ARG A 99 12.86 12.69 5.71
N ASP A 100 14.03 12.08 5.84
CA ASP A 100 14.86 11.61 4.72
C ASP A 100 14.14 10.54 3.88
N ASP A 101 13.43 9.63 4.54
CA ASP A 101 12.59 8.64 3.88
C ASP A 101 11.52 9.30 3.00
N ILE A 102 10.84 10.31 3.55
CA ILE A 102 9.80 11.03 2.82
C ILE A 102 10.41 11.83 1.67
N GLU A 103 11.55 12.48 1.85
CA GLU A 103 12.22 13.20 0.77
C GLU A 103 12.61 12.27 -0.39
N ARG A 104 13.11 11.07 -0.08
CA ARG A 104 13.44 10.06 -1.09
C ARG A 104 12.19 9.60 -1.85
N LEU A 105 11.11 9.31 -1.12
CA LEU A 105 9.83 8.94 -1.70
C LEU A 105 9.25 10.06 -2.57
N VAL A 106 9.35 11.33 -2.12
CA VAL A 106 8.89 12.49 -2.88
C VAL A 106 9.65 12.62 -4.19
N LYS A 107 10.98 12.52 -4.15
CA LYS A 107 11.82 12.53 -5.36
C LYS A 107 11.40 11.41 -6.31
N ALA A 108 11.19 10.19 -5.80
CA ALA A 108 10.78 9.04 -6.59
C ALA A 108 9.41 9.22 -7.28
N LEU A 109 8.43 9.79 -6.58
CA LEU A 109 7.11 10.08 -7.15
C LEU A 109 7.14 11.22 -8.17
N LYS A 110 7.92 12.28 -7.91
CA LYS A 110 8.09 13.39 -8.86
C LYS A 110 8.73 12.96 -10.18
N LEU A 111 9.65 12.00 -10.15
CA LEU A 111 10.23 11.38 -11.36
C LEU A 111 9.19 10.65 -12.23
N LYS A 112 8.02 10.33 -11.67
CA LYS A 112 6.89 9.72 -12.39
C LYS A 112 5.87 10.76 -12.86
N SER A 113 6.27 12.03 -12.91
CA SER A 113 5.42 13.16 -13.32
C SER A 113 4.14 13.31 -12.50
N LEU A 114 4.18 12.86 -11.24
CA LEU A 114 3.09 13.04 -10.29
C LEU A 114 3.36 14.31 -9.47
N ASP A 115 2.41 15.25 -9.50
CA ASP A 115 2.43 16.43 -8.65
C ASP A 115 1.48 16.27 -7.46
N PHE A 116 1.93 16.66 -6.27
CA PHE A 116 1.23 16.45 -5.01
C PHE A 116 1.82 17.31 -3.90
N ARG A 117 1.04 17.52 -2.83
CA ARG A 117 1.47 18.23 -1.64
C ARG A 117 1.81 17.26 -0.52
N VAL A 118 2.82 17.60 0.29
CA VAL A 118 3.16 16.85 1.50
C VAL A 118 2.72 17.64 2.72
N LYS A 119 2.01 17.00 3.64
CA LYS A 119 1.66 17.57 4.94
C LYS A 119 2.07 16.64 6.06
N GLN A 120 2.87 17.12 7.00
CA GLN A 120 3.19 16.39 8.22
C GLN A 120 2.11 16.65 9.29
N LYS A 121 1.64 15.59 9.94
CA LYS A 121 0.77 15.65 11.13
C LYS A 121 1.31 14.67 12.18
N GLY A 122 2.02 15.21 13.17
CA GLY A 122 2.74 14.40 14.16
C GLY A 122 3.84 13.56 13.50
N ARG A 123 3.82 12.24 13.72
CA ARG A 123 4.77 11.26 13.14
C ARG A 123 4.32 10.68 11.79
N VAL A 124 3.28 11.24 11.19
CA VAL A 124 2.68 10.76 9.94
C VAL A 124 2.77 11.86 8.89
N PHE A 125 3.05 11.47 7.66
CA PHE A 125 2.98 12.36 6.50
C PHE A 125 1.82 11.96 5.60
N TRP A 126 1.22 12.96 4.98
CA TRP A 126 0.12 12.82 4.04
C TRP A 126 0.58 13.36 2.68
N LEU A 127 0.45 12.53 1.65
CA LEU A 127 0.62 12.93 0.26
C LEU A 127 -0.74 13.25 -0.31
N GLY A 128 -0.98 14.49 -0.70
CA GLY A 128 -2.25 14.96 -1.23
C GLY A 128 -2.17 15.29 -2.71
N PHE A 129 -2.88 14.52 -3.52
CA PHE A 129 -3.14 14.80 -4.94
C PHE A 129 -4.44 15.59 -5.01
N LEU A 130 -4.35 16.86 -5.43
CA LEU A 130 -5.47 17.80 -5.39
C LEU A 130 -5.95 18.15 -6.80
N GLY A 131 -7.26 18.28 -6.99
CA GLY A 131 -7.84 18.71 -8.28
C GLY A 131 -7.42 17.84 -9.46
N SER A 132 -6.88 18.43 -10.53
CA SER A 132 -6.44 17.69 -11.73
C SER A 132 -5.39 16.62 -11.42
N ASN A 133 -4.52 16.85 -10.43
CA ASN A 133 -3.51 15.88 -10.03
C ASN A 133 -4.13 14.61 -9.42
N SER A 134 -5.28 14.70 -8.76
CA SER A 134 -5.99 13.51 -8.27
C SER A 134 -6.55 12.68 -9.43
N THR A 135 -7.00 13.35 -10.50
CA THR A 135 -7.47 12.69 -11.72
C THR A 135 -6.32 11.98 -12.44
N CYS A 136 -5.16 12.63 -12.56
CA CYS A 136 -3.96 12.01 -13.12
C CYS A 136 -3.51 10.79 -12.30
N PHE A 137 -3.50 10.91 -10.97
CA PHE A 137 -3.18 9.80 -10.09
C PHE A 137 -4.19 8.65 -10.22
N TRP A 138 -5.50 8.96 -10.28
CA TRP A 138 -6.54 7.94 -10.47
C TRP A 138 -6.36 7.16 -11.77
N ARG A 139 -6.18 7.85 -12.91
CA ARG A 139 -5.94 7.21 -14.22
C ARG A 139 -4.75 6.26 -14.21
N LEU A 140 -3.73 6.55 -13.41
CA LEU A 140 -2.56 5.69 -13.27
C LEU A 140 -2.89 4.37 -12.59
N ILE A 141 -3.74 4.39 -11.56
CA ILE A 141 -3.97 3.24 -10.68
C ILE A 141 -5.26 2.48 -10.96
N GLU A 142 -6.24 3.12 -11.60
CA GLU A 142 -7.56 2.55 -11.93
C GLU A 142 -7.51 1.16 -12.59
N PRO A 143 -6.56 0.84 -13.48
CA PRO A 143 -6.47 -0.51 -14.06
C PRO A 143 -6.18 -1.64 -13.05
N TYR A 144 -5.84 -1.31 -11.80
CA TYR A 144 -5.45 -2.25 -10.74
C TYR A 144 -6.33 -2.14 -9.49
N ILE A 145 -7.41 -1.34 -9.54
CA ILE A 145 -8.43 -1.22 -8.48
C ILE A 145 -9.63 -2.06 -8.89
#